data_AF-A0A660R712-F1
#
_entry.id   AF-A0A660R712-F1
#
_cell.length_a   1.000
_cell.length_b   1.000
_cell.length_c   1.000
_cell.angle_alpha   90.00
_cell.angle_beta   90.00
_cell.angle_gamma   90.00
#
_symmetry.space_group_name_H-M   'P 1'
#
loop_
_entity.id
_entity.type
_entity.pdbx_description
1 polymer ?
#
loop_
_entity_poly.entity_id
_entity_poly.type
_entity_poly.pdbx_seq_one_letter_code
_entity_poly.pdbx_strand_id
1 'polypeptide(L)'
;MPKVYARKQVKIDIDGDGEKEDAVAFLLAGSFVLKLKKKPPQKMIQAWRKTEIKPGVTATVAILKPEYEGERGGRTVLTSIWYDLDHLAEVHEETRKLIYELLKQVPEDKLTDEHKRALAKFKRMKLGGDTVERVTKLENYAKEFWHNVLPVGEFYDPRYGKVKITKELITKMAENFHKGYPHYKPPVNISHNDIHGKYGDVVDVEAREDGLWIKIALTEEGAKLLEARKFEYLSAEYTENYKDKETGKEVGAVLLGVALTNRPAHPEMKPIRLTERIRRAFEDFVEAFTEFFKTTDEKPEVELMIPNVSNIKNMPKDDNPSWNWDWARDANAIIDKLGWRGLAKACAYVDTKNFELDPDDKLPHNKQAYKLPVCKLINGRLTLVWGGVKAAMGALLGARGGVDIPREDKKRVYNYLAACYKAFDKEPPEFHYEEEVKRVELEERVKTLEEEKRQLEETVAKLEEEKKELERKLMKVEIDHWAKDWVEKGVKPVVVEKAKAIVLEDPEKKKVFDEIFEAMAEPSLLKQLG
;
A
#
# COMPACT_ATOMS: atom_id res chain seq x y z
N MET A 1 38.85 -8.49 -18.27
CA MET A 1 37.62 -9.16 -17.77
C MET A 1 36.83 -8.15 -16.95
N PRO A 2 35.49 -8.13 -17.01
CA PRO A 2 34.70 -7.21 -16.20
C PRO A 2 34.97 -7.46 -14.71
N LYS A 3 35.12 -6.37 -13.95
CA LYS A 3 35.34 -6.44 -12.49
C LYS A 3 34.11 -7.05 -11.82
N VAL A 4 34.34 -8.08 -11.00
CA VAL A 4 33.31 -8.76 -10.21
C VAL A 4 33.28 -8.13 -8.82
N TYR A 5 32.14 -7.60 -8.42
CA TYR A 5 31.94 -6.92 -7.14
C TYR A 5 31.42 -7.89 -6.06
N ALA A 6 30.59 -8.85 -6.45
CA ALA A 6 30.15 -9.94 -5.60
C ALA A 6 29.88 -11.19 -6.45
N ARG A 7 29.99 -12.38 -5.83
CA ARG A 7 29.68 -13.66 -6.47
C ARG A 7 29.09 -14.65 -5.47
N LYS A 8 28.18 -15.51 -5.92
CA LYS A 8 27.57 -16.57 -5.09
C LYS A 8 27.19 -17.78 -5.93
N GLN A 9 27.41 -18.99 -5.41
CA GLN A 9 26.83 -20.19 -6.01
C GLN A 9 25.38 -20.31 -5.58
N VAL A 10 24.48 -20.58 -6.52
CA VAL A 10 23.04 -20.57 -6.27
C VAL A 10 22.36 -21.71 -7.00
N LYS A 11 21.23 -22.14 -6.45
CA LYS A 11 20.25 -23.00 -7.11
C LYS A 11 18.94 -22.23 -7.14
N ILE A 12 18.54 -21.76 -8.31
CA ILE A 12 17.52 -20.71 -8.47
C ILE A 12 16.51 -21.09 -9.54
N ASP A 13 15.23 -20.79 -9.29
CA ASP A 13 14.19 -20.85 -10.31
C ASP A 13 14.21 -19.53 -11.11
N ILE A 14 14.61 -19.65 -12.36
CA ILE A 14 14.88 -18.49 -13.21
C ILE A 14 13.59 -18.00 -13.89
N ASP A 15 12.71 -18.94 -14.24
CA ASP A 15 11.56 -18.72 -15.13
C ASP A 15 10.22 -18.79 -14.38
N GLY A 16 10.23 -19.18 -13.11
CA GLY A 16 9.05 -19.26 -12.23
C GLY A 16 8.24 -20.54 -12.42
N ASP A 17 8.81 -21.57 -13.05
CA ASP A 17 8.14 -22.85 -13.35
C ASP A 17 8.34 -23.91 -12.24
N GLY A 18 9.10 -23.57 -11.20
CA GLY A 18 9.44 -24.44 -10.09
C GLY A 18 10.72 -25.27 -10.31
N GLU A 19 11.30 -25.28 -11.52
CA GLU A 19 12.56 -25.98 -11.79
C GLU A 19 13.77 -25.11 -11.42
N LYS A 20 14.62 -25.62 -10.53
CA LYS A 20 15.81 -24.87 -10.07
C LYS A 20 17.07 -25.29 -10.81
N GLU A 21 17.76 -24.31 -11.37
CA GLU A 21 19.01 -24.50 -12.09
C GLU A 21 20.23 -24.17 -11.21
N ASP A 22 21.27 -24.99 -11.33
CA ASP A 22 22.55 -24.74 -10.68
C ASP A 22 23.33 -23.66 -11.45
N ALA A 23 23.63 -22.54 -10.78
CA ALA A 23 24.28 -21.40 -11.37
C ALA A 23 25.35 -20.77 -10.47
N VAL A 24 26.19 -19.95 -11.09
CA VAL A 24 27.07 -19.01 -10.39
C VAL A 24 26.60 -17.60 -10.74
N ALA A 25 26.18 -16.87 -9.72
CA ALA A 25 25.74 -15.49 -9.82
C ALA A 25 26.94 -14.54 -9.71
N PHE A 26 26.97 -13.52 -10.56
CA PHE A 26 28.00 -12.48 -10.57
C PHE A 26 27.35 -11.10 -10.59
N LEU A 27 27.76 -10.24 -9.67
CA LEU A 27 27.43 -8.82 -9.68
C LEU A 27 28.58 -8.03 -10.33
N LEU A 28 28.28 -7.34 -11.43
CA LEU A 28 29.18 -6.45 -12.16
C LEU A 28 28.71 -4.99 -11.98
N ALA A 29 29.43 -4.01 -12.51
CA ALA A 29 29.12 -2.58 -12.32
C ALA A 29 27.66 -2.23 -12.69
N GLY A 30 27.24 -2.48 -13.93
CA GLY A 30 25.87 -2.20 -14.39
C GLY A 30 25.00 -3.44 -14.65
N SER A 31 25.49 -4.63 -14.32
CA SER A 31 24.80 -5.86 -14.72
C SER A 31 24.94 -6.97 -13.70
N PHE A 32 23.93 -7.83 -13.64
CA PHE A 32 23.96 -9.07 -12.89
C PHE A 32 23.93 -10.25 -13.87
N VAL A 33 24.72 -11.29 -13.62
CA VAL A 33 24.87 -12.43 -14.54
C VAL A 33 24.66 -13.73 -13.79
N LEU A 34 23.72 -14.54 -14.26
CA LEU A 34 23.59 -15.95 -13.87
C LEU A 34 24.31 -16.80 -14.91
N LYS A 35 25.37 -17.49 -14.51
CA LYS A 35 26.09 -18.44 -15.37
C LYS A 35 25.70 -19.86 -14.99
N LEU A 36 24.98 -20.55 -15.87
CA LEU A 36 24.51 -21.91 -15.60
C LEU A 36 25.69 -22.89 -15.63
N LYS A 37 25.63 -23.89 -14.73
CA LYS A 37 26.64 -24.96 -14.68
C LYS A 37 26.48 -25.94 -15.83
N LYS A 38 25.25 -26.12 -16.33
CA LYS A 38 24.96 -26.92 -17.53
C LYS A 38 25.65 -26.30 -18.75
N LYS A 39 26.66 -26.99 -19.30
CA LYS A 39 27.33 -26.59 -20.53
C LYS A 39 27.50 -27.78 -21.46
N PRO A 40 27.18 -27.62 -22.75
CA PRO A 40 27.46 -28.65 -23.72
C PRO A 40 28.98 -28.79 -23.94
N PRO A 41 29.49 -29.97 -24.32
CA PRO A 41 30.89 -30.15 -24.67
C PRO A 41 31.29 -29.20 -25.80
N GLN A 42 32.43 -28.52 -25.69
CA GLN A 42 32.85 -27.48 -26.63
C GLN A 42 32.92 -27.96 -28.10
N LYS A 43 33.26 -29.23 -28.31
CA LYS A 43 33.28 -29.89 -29.64
C LYS A 43 31.91 -30.04 -30.31
N MET A 44 30.82 -29.96 -29.53
CA MET A 44 29.43 -30.10 -29.98
C MET A 44 28.72 -28.76 -30.18
N ILE A 45 29.39 -27.63 -29.90
CA ILE A 45 28.84 -26.30 -30.12
C ILE A 45 29.08 -25.91 -31.57
N GLN A 46 28.01 -25.61 -32.29
CA GLN A 46 28.03 -25.07 -33.65
C GLN A 46 28.22 -23.55 -33.63
N ALA A 47 27.48 -22.84 -32.78
CA ALA A 47 27.52 -21.39 -32.69
C ALA A 47 27.05 -20.89 -31.31
N TRP A 48 27.41 -19.65 -31.00
CA TRP A 48 26.87 -18.91 -29.85
C TRP A 48 25.87 -17.89 -30.32
N ARG A 49 24.73 -17.79 -29.64
CA ARG A 49 23.73 -16.76 -29.91
C ARG A 49 23.39 -16.02 -28.63
N LYS A 50 23.41 -14.69 -28.72
CA LYS A 50 22.94 -13.79 -27.67
C LYS A 50 21.57 -13.25 -28.11
N THR A 51 20.56 -13.42 -27.27
CA THR A 51 19.17 -13.05 -27.58
C THR A 51 18.61 -12.25 -26.42
N GLU A 52 18.10 -11.06 -26.71
CA GLU A 52 17.32 -10.30 -25.74
C GLU A 52 15.94 -10.97 -25.61
N ILE A 53 15.59 -11.36 -24.38
CA ILE A 53 14.31 -12.02 -24.09
C ILE A 53 13.24 -10.96 -23.82
N LYS A 54 13.61 -9.92 -23.08
CA LYS A 54 12.80 -8.78 -22.68
C LYS A 54 13.72 -7.60 -22.31
N PRO A 55 13.20 -6.37 -22.20
CA PRO A 55 14.03 -5.20 -21.92
C PRO A 55 14.98 -5.41 -20.74
N GLY A 56 16.28 -5.32 -21.01
CA GLY A 56 17.32 -5.48 -19.99
C GLY A 56 17.57 -6.93 -19.53
N VAL A 57 17.00 -7.94 -20.19
CA VAL A 57 17.31 -9.36 -19.94
C VAL A 57 17.80 -10.03 -21.21
N THR A 58 19.06 -10.47 -21.20
CA THR A 58 19.68 -11.11 -22.34
C THR A 58 20.18 -12.51 -22.01
N ALA A 59 19.73 -13.51 -22.76
CA ALA A 59 20.22 -14.87 -22.66
C ALA A 59 21.35 -15.13 -23.67
N THR A 60 22.31 -15.97 -23.26
CA THR A 60 23.32 -16.54 -24.14
C THR A 60 23.08 -18.04 -24.26
N VAL A 61 22.82 -18.49 -25.48
CA VAL A 61 22.56 -19.90 -25.81
C VAL A 61 23.67 -20.45 -26.71
N ALA A 62 24.04 -21.71 -26.46
CA ALA A 62 24.90 -22.49 -27.33
C ALA A 62 24.03 -23.31 -28.29
N ILE A 63 24.21 -23.13 -29.59
CA ILE A 63 23.55 -23.92 -30.64
C ILE A 63 24.39 -25.17 -30.85
N LEU A 64 23.76 -26.34 -30.75
CA LEU A 64 24.38 -27.65 -30.84
C LEU A 64 24.42 -28.14 -32.29
N LYS A 65 25.46 -28.90 -32.64
CA LYS A 65 25.52 -29.58 -33.94
C LYS A 65 24.39 -30.61 -34.07
N PRO A 66 23.95 -30.94 -35.30
CA PRO A 66 22.86 -31.87 -35.54
C PRO A 66 23.05 -33.26 -34.93
N GLU A 67 24.30 -33.67 -34.70
CA GLU A 67 24.65 -34.99 -34.14
C GLU A 67 24.50 -35.07 -32.61
N TYR A 68 24.04 -34.01 -31.94
CA TYR A 68 23.92 -33.94 -30.48
C TYR A 68 22.57 -33.33 -30.06
N GLU A 69 21.80 -34.08 -29.28
CA GLU A 69 20.53 -33.62 -28.68
C GLU A 69 20.74 -33.24 -27.20
N GLY A 70 20.18 -32.09 -26.80
CA GLY A 70 20.21 -31.63 -25.40
C GLY A 70 19.16 -32.32 -24.52
N GLU A 71 19.16 -32.01 -23.21
CA GLU A 71 18.35 -32.65 -22.15
C GLU A 71 16.81 -32.63 -22.36
N ARG A 72 16.29 -31.87 -23.35
CA ARG A 72 14.86 -31.83 -23.72
C ARG A 72 14.62 -32.03 -25.23
N GLY A 73 15.53 -32.69 -25.95
CA GLY A 73 15.47 -32.86 -27.41
C GLY A 73 15.72 -31.57 -28.22
N GLY A 74 16.04 -30.47 -27.54
CA GLY A 74 16.35 -29.18 -28.16
C GLY A 74 17.80 -29.09 -28.63
N ARG A 75 18.03 -28.32 -29.71
CA ARG A 75 19.36 -28.03 -30.28
C ARG A 75 20.03 -26.79 -29.68
N THR A 76 19.51 -26.27 -28.59
CA THR A 76 20.02 -25.07 -27.93
C THR A 76 20.15 -25.31 -26.44
N VAL A 77 21.28 -24.93 -25.86
CA VAL A 77 21.52 -24.99 -24.41
C VAL A 77 21.69 -23.58 -23.89
N LEU A 78 20.85 -23.17 -22.95
CA LEU A 78 21.02 -21.91 -22.22
C LEU A 78 22.27 -21.99 -21.33
N THR A 79 23.14 -20.98 -21.41
CA THR A 79 24.43 -21.00 -20.70
C THR A 79 24.62 -19.86 -19.71
N SER A 80 24.02 -18.70 -19.99
CA SER A 80 24.00 -17.58 -19.05
C SER A 80 22.87 -16.61 -19.37
N ILE A 81 22.42 -15.90 -18.35
CA ILE A 81 21.45 -14.81 -18.46
C ILE A 81 22.04 -13.57 -17.82
N TRP A 82 21.89 -12.45 -18.52
CA TRP A 82 22.36 -11.13 -18.13
C TRP A 82 21.15 -10.27 -17.81
N TYR A 83 21.23 -9.55 -16.71
CA TYR A 83 20.21 -8.65 -16.22
C TYR A 83 20.83 -7.26 -16.07
N ASP A 84 20.21 -6.27 -16.68
CA ASP A 84 20.54 -4.87 -16.50
C ASP A 84 19.95 -4.36 -15.17
N LEU A 85 20.79 -3.74 -14.35
CA LEU A 85 20.40 -3.19 -13.06
C LEU A 85 19.45 -1.99 -13.18
N ASP A 86 19.38 -1.36 -14.36
CA ASP A 86 18.41 -0.29 -14.62
C ASP A 86 17.02 -0.84 -15.02
N HIS A 87 16.90 -2.13 -15.33
CA HIS A 87 15.66 -2.79 -15.78
C HIS A 87 15.09 -3.80 -14.77
N LEU A 88 15.35 -3.60 -13.47
CA LEU A 88 14.91 -4.53 -12.40
C LEU A 88 13.40 -4.82 -12.31
N ALA A 89 12.53 -4.00 -12.89
CA ALA A 89 11.07 -4.25 -12.84
C ALA A 89 10.70 -5.54 -13.59
N GLU A 90 11.44 -5.84 -14.66
CA GLU A 90 11.21 -6.97 -15.56
C GLU A 90 11.81 -8.28 -15.03
N VAL A 91 12.52 -8.24 -13.91
CA VAL A 91 13.27 -9.39 -13.37
C VAL A 91 12.39 -10.19 -12.40
N HIS A 92 12.44 -11.52 -12.52
CA HIS A 92 11.71 -12.45 -11.65
C HIS A 92 12.05 -12.23 -10.16
N GLU A 93 11.10 -12.48 -9.26
CA GLU A 93 11.22 -12.13 -7.83
C GLU A 93 12.41 -12.81 -7.13
N GLU A 94 12.63 -14.11 -7.33
CA GLU A 94 13.75 -14.84 -6.71
C GLU A 94 15.10 -14.27 -7.18
N THR A 95 15.21 -13.96 -8.47
CA THR A 95 16.40 -13.33 -9.06
C THR A 95 16.61 -11.91 -8.54
N ARG A 96 15.56 -11.11 -8.35
CA ARG A 96 15.62 -9.79 -7.73
C ARG A 96 16.14 -9.83 -6.30
N LYS A 97 15.67 -10.78 -5.49
CA LYS A 97 16.13 -10.98 -4.10
C LYS A 97 17.63 -11.30 -4.07
N LEU A 98 18.07 -12.17 -4.98
CA LEU A 98 19.49 -12.51 -5.11
C LEU A 98 20.36 -11.32 -5.53
N ILE A 99 19.89 -10.50 -6.48
CA ILE A 99 20.59 -9.27 -6.89
C ILE A 99 20.74 -8.32 -5.69
N TYR A 100 19.65 -8.10 -4.94
CA TYR A 100 19.64 -7.25 -3.75
C TYR A 100 20.59 -7.75 -2.66
N GLU A 101 20.62 -9.06 -2.41
CA GLU A 101 21.53 -9.69 -1.45
C GLU A 101 23.00 -9.45 -1.83
N LEU A 102 23.36 -9.62 -3.10
CA LEU A 102 24.73 -9.38 -3.57
C LEU A 102 25.10 -7.90 -3.51
N LEU A 103 24.18 -6.98 -3.81
CA LEU A 103 24.41 -5.54 -3.70
C LEU A 103 24.72 -5.16 -2.24
N LYS A 104 24.00 -5.72 -1.26
CA LYS A 104 24.25 -5.49 0.18
C LYS A 104 25.62 -6.00 0.67
N GLN A 105 26.22 -6.95 -0.03
CA GLN A 105 27.55 -7.48 0.33
C GLN A 105 28.70 -6.58 -0.14
N VAL A 106 28.44 -5.62 -1.05
CA VAL A 106 29.45 -4.69 -1.53
C VAL A 106 29.57 -3.53 -0.53
N PRO A 107 30.77 -3.26 0.02
CA PRO A 107 31.00 -2.11 0.89
C PRO A 107 30.57 -0.79 0.23
N GLU A 108 30.01 0.13 1.01
CA GLU A 108 29.37 1.35 0.50
C GLU A 108 30.34 2.25 -0.30
N ASP A 109 31.61 2.28 0.10
CA ASP A 109 32.72 2.97 -0.57
C ASP A 109 33.10 2.33 -1.93
N LYS A 110 32.67 1.10 -2.18
CA LYS A 110 32.99 0.31 -3.38
C LYS A 110 31.80 0.15 -4.32
N LEU A 111 30.62 0.65 -3.96
CA LEU A 111 29.42 0.66 -4.80
C LEU A 111 29.62 1.64 -5.97
N THR A 112 29.33 1.19 -7.19
CA THR A 112 29.26 2.09 -8.35
C THR A 112 27.95 2.88 -8.34
N ASP A 113 27.85 3.91 -9.18
CA ASP A 113 26.62 4.71 -9.27
C ASP A 113 25.43 3.86 -9.77
N GLU A 114 25.68 2.91 -10.66
CA GLU A 114 24.69 1.89 -11.08
C GLU A 114 24.18 1.08 -9.88
N HIS A 115 25.09 0.63 -8.98
CA HIS A 115 24.69 -0.11 -7.78
C HIS A 115 23.86 0.73 -6.83
N LYS A 116 24.24 2.01 -6.63
CA LYS A 116 23.48 2.95 -5.78
C LYS A 116 22.09 3.21 -6.37
N ARG A 117 21.97 3.40 -7.69
CA ARG A 117 20.68 3.52 -8.39
C ARG A 117 19.84 2.25 -8.22
N ALA A 118 20.42 1.08 -8.41
CA ALA A 118 19.76 -0.20 -8.24
C ALA A 118 19.23 -0.38 -6.79
N LEU A 119 20.05 -0.09 -5.78
CA LEU A 119 19.64 -0.12 -4.37
C LEU A 119 18.51 0.87 -4.06
N ALA A 120 18.56 2.08 -4.62
CA ALA A 120 17.47 3.05 -4.50
C ALA A 120 16.18 2.55 -5.17
N LYS A 121 16.29 1.86 -6.33
CA LYS A 121 15.16 1.24 -7.03
C LYS A 121 14.54 0.12 -6.19
N PHE A 122 15.35 -0.73 -5.56
CA PHE A 122 14.86 -1.77 -4.63
C PHE A 122 14.13 -1.19 -3.41
N LYS A 123 14.62 -0.07 -2.85
CA LYS A 123 13.92 0.66 -1.77
C LYS A 123 12.54 1.16 -2.21
N ARG A 124 12.41 1.63 -3.45
CA ARG A 124 11.12 2.10 -4.03
C ARG A 124 10.17 0.95 -4.38
N MET A 125 10.70 -0.19 -4.81
CA MET A 125 9.92 -1.35 -5.26
C MET A 125 9.27 -2.17 -4.14
N LYS A 126 9.48 -1.85 -2.85
CA LYS A 126 9.02 -2.65 -1.68
C LYS A 126 9.45 -4.14 -1.72
N LEU A 127 10.41 -4.49 -2.59
CA LEU A 127 10.87 -5.85 -2.89
C LEU A 127 12.23 -6.19 -2.25
N GLY A 128 12.82 -5.24 -1.52
CA GLY A 128 13.74 -5.60 -0.44
C GLY A 128 12.91 -6.20 0.68
N GLY A 129 12.74 -7.52 0.68
CA GLY A 129 11.96 -8.19 1.71
C GLY A 129 12.48 -7.87 3.11
N ASP A 130 11.80 -6.95 3.80
CA ASP A 130 11.77 -6.84 5.26
C ASP A 130 10.87 -7.94 5.86
N THR A 131 10.96 -9.15 5.31
CA THR A 131 10.28 -10.34 5.83
C THR A 131 11.25 -11.33 6.49
N VAL A 132 12.58 -11.12 6.42
CA VAL A 132 13.57 -12.05 7.03
C VAL A 132 14.61 -11.36 7.95
N GLU A 133 14.62 -10.03 8.10
CA GLU A 133 15.44 -9.33 9.12
C GLU A 133 14.61 -8.60 10.20
N ARG A 134 13.33 -8.98 10.39
CA ARG A 134 12.50 -8.47 11.51
C ARG A 134 12.90 -9.01 12.90
N VAL A 135 13.93 -9.85 13.00
CA VAL A 135 14.29 -10.53 14.26
C VAL A 135 15.62 -10.06 14.87
N THR A 136 16.44 -9.24 14.19
CA THR A 136 17.82 -8.99 14.68
C THR A 136 18.32 -7.55 14.72
N LYS A 137 17.46 -6.53 14.53
CA LYS A 137 17.73 -5.15 14.98
C LYS A 137 16.48 -4.48 15.55
N LEU A 138 16.06 -4.99 16.71
CA LEU A 138 15.58 -4.13 17.80
C LEU A 138 16.69 -3.12 18.14
N GLU A 139 16.32 -1.89 18.51
CA GLU A 139 17.15 -0.66 18.69
C GLU A 139 17.22 0.19 17.40
N ASN A 140 16.56 1.35 17.23
CA ASN A 140 15.88 2.35 18.08
C ASN A 140 14.81 3.05 17.19
N TYR A 141 13.60 3.48 17.55
CA TYR A 141 12.99 3.92 18.81
C TYR A 141 11.49 3.55 18.78
N ALA A 142 11.03 2.64 19.63
CA ALA A 142 9.63 2.68 20.04
C ALA A 142 9.45 3.96 20.86
N LYS A 143 8.44 4.78 20.57
CA LYS A 143 8.10 5.88 21.48
C LYS A 143 7.52 5.27 22.74
N GLU A 144 8.38 5.12 23.74
CA GLU A 144 8.01 4.58 25.03
C GLU A 144 7.66 5.69 26.01
N PHE A 145 6.53 5.54 26.69
CA PHE A 145 6.14 6.45 27.77
C PHE A 145 5.25 5.75 28.78
N TRP A 146 5.26 6.28 30.00
CA TRP A 146 4.33 5.90 31.06
C TRP A 146 3.09 6.78 31.01
N HIS A 147 1.91 6.17 31.19
CA HIS A 147 0.65 6.90 31.30
C HIS A 147 -0.30 6.24 32.29
N ASN A 148 -1.01 7.03 33.08
CA ASN A 148 -2.07 6.55 33.96
C ASN A 148 -3.32 6.28 33.11
N VAL A 149 -3.72 5.02 32.99
CA VAL A 149 -4.84 4.58 32.13
C VAL A 149 -6.09 4.21 32.90
N LEU A 150 -5.99 4.15 34.22
CA LEU A 150 -7.12 3.87 35.10
C LEU A 150 -6.87 4.52 36.47
N PRO A 151 -7.18 5.82 36.62
CA PRO A 151 -7.05 6.53 37.88
C PRO A 151 -7.89 5.88 38.99
N VAL A 152 -7.41 5.95 40.24
CA VAL A 152 -8.19 5.50 41.40
C VAL A 152 -9.32 6.49 41.66
N GLY A 153 -10.54 6.00 41.78
CA GLY A 153 -11.72 6.86 41.95
C GLY A 153 -13.04 6.14 41.77
N GLU A 154 -14.14 6.87 41.95
CA GLU A 154 -15.49 6.40 41.67
C GLU A 154 -16.09 7.25 40.55
N PHE A 155 -16.65 6.62 39.53
CA PHE A 155 -17.31 7.31 38.42
C PHE A 155 -18.53 6.52 37.93
N TYR A 156 -19.32 7.14 37.06
CA TYR A 156 -20.50 6.51 36.47
C TYR A 156 -20.34 6.45 34.95
N ASP A 157 -20.55 5.28 34.36
CA ASP A 157 -20.57 5.08 32.91
C ASP A 157 -21.91 4.47 32.48
N PRO A 158 -22.57 4.97 31.42
CA PRO A 158 -23.84 4.41 30.94
C PRO A 158 -23.82 2.92 30.62
N ARG A 159 -22.65 2.34 30.30
CA ARG A 159 -22.49 0.91 29.96
C ARG A 159 -22.36 0.02 31.18
N TYR A 160 -21.76 0.53 32.26
CA TYR A 160 -21.32 -0.25 33.41
C TYR A 160 -21.96 0.17 34.74
N GLY A 161 -22.67 1.30 34.77
CA GLY A 161 -23.22 1.88 35.98
C GLY A 161 -22.14 2.52 36.85
N LYS A 162 -22.23 2.34 38.17
CA LYS A 162 -21.24 2.86 39.12
C LYS A 162 -19.98 1.99 39.09
N VAL A 163 -18.87 2.58 38.67
CA VAL A 163 -17.55 1.94 38.62
C VAL A 163 -16.69 2.48 39.75
N LYS A 164 -16.03 1.59 40.49
CA LYS A 164 -15.13 1.92 41.60
C LYS A 164 -13.75 1.33 41.35
N ILE A 165 -12.78 2.17 41.05
CA ILE A 165 -11.38 1.77 40.89
C ILE A 165 -10.71 1.90 42.25
N THR A 166 -10.37 0.76 42.87
CA THR A 166 -9.68 0.72 44.17
C THR A 166 -8.20 0.40 44.01
N LYS A 167 -7.42 0.64 45.08
CA LYS A 167 -6.00 0.29 45.12
C LYS A 167 -5.78 -1.20 44.98
N GLU A 168 -6.63 -2.00 45.63
CA GLU A 168 -6.58 -3.48 45.55
C GLU A 168 -6.80 -3.97 44.13
N LEU A 169 -7.74 -3.36 43.40
CA LEU A 169 -8.05 -3.70 42.00
C LEU A 169 -6.83 -3.47 41.09
N ILE A 170 -6.24 -2.27 41.16
CA ILE A 170 -5.09 -1.92 40.31
C ILE A 170 -3.84 -2.71 40.69
N THR A 171 -3.62 -2.98 41.98
CA THR A 171 -2.52 -3.84 42.45
C THR A 171 -2.66 -5.24 41.90
N LYS A 172 -3.87 -5.82 41.94
CA LYS A 172 -4.12 -7.15 41.39
C LYS A 172 -3.87 -7.23 39.89
N MET A 173 -4.26 -6.20 39.13
CA MET A 173 -3.99 -6.13 37.68
C MET A 173 -2.49 -6.07 37.36
N ALA A 174 -1.72 -5.25 38.08
CA ALA A 174 -0.27 -5.17 37.90
C ALA A 174 0.43 -6.51 38.22
N GLU A 175 0.08 -7.14 39.35
CA GLU A 175 0.61 -8.46 39.72
C GLU A 175 0.29 -9.54 38.68
N ASN A 176 -0.94 -9.54 38.17
CA ASN A 176 -1.37 -10.52 37.18
C ASN A 176 -0.68 -10.31 35.82
N PHE A 177 -0.43 -9.05 35.43
CA PHE A 177 0.38 -8.73 34.25
C PHE A 177 1.80 -9.33 34.37
N HIS A 178 2.47 -9.15 35.52
CA HIS A 178 3.81 -9.71 35.74
C HIS A 178 3.83 -11.24 35.88
N LYS A 179 2.70 -11.87 36.22
CA LYS A 179 2.51 -13.33 36.19
C LYS A 179 2.26 -13.88 34.78
N GLY A 180 2.12 -13.02 33.77
CA GLY A 180 1.85 -13.42 32.39
C GLY A 180 0.37 -13.55 32.04
N TYR A 181 -0.52 -12.91 32.81
CA TYR A 181 -1.94 -12.83 32.47
C TYR A 181 -2.29 -11.48 31.81
N PRO A 182 -3.08 -11.48 30.72
CA PRO A 182 -3.50 -12.65 29.97
C PRO A 182 -2.31 -13.27 29.23
N HIS A 183 -2.46 -14.51 28.72
CA HIS A 183 -1.42 -15.27 27.98
C HIS A 183 -1.05 -14.68 26.61
N TYR A 184 -1.25 -13.38 26.42
CA TYR A 184 -0.84 -12.59 25.27
C TYR A 184 -0.42 -11.21 25.75
N LYS A 185 0.46 -10.55 24.99
CA LYS A 185 0.89 -9.19 25.31
C LYS A 185 -0.28 -8.22 25.10
N PRO A 186 -0.77 -7.51 26.14
CA PRO A 186 -1.91 -6.60 25.99
C PRO A 186 -1.65 -5.54 24.92
N PRO A 187 -2.51 -5.43 23.89
CA PRO A 187 -2.30 -4.52 22.77
C PRO A 187 -2.76 -3.10 23.09
N VAL A 188 -2.20 -2.14 22.34
CA VAL A 188 -2.81 -0.82 22.14
C VAL A 188 -3.63 -0.85 20.86
N ASN A 189 -4.95 -0.72 20.95
CA ASN A 189 -5.86 -0.71 19.79
C ASN A 189 -6.46 0.69 19.56
N ILE A 190 -7.31 0.83 18.54
CA ILE A 190 -8.05 2.07 18.28
C ILE A 190 -9.49 1.89 18.77
N SER A 191 -9.91 2.74 19.71
CA SER A 191 -11.31 2.87 20.13
C SER A 191 -11.99 1.55 20.53
N HIS A 192 -11.24 0.64 21.16
CA HIS A 192 -11.71 -0.70 21.56
C HIS A 192 -12.12 -1.60 20.39
N ASN A 193 -11.52 -1.39 19.21
CA ASN A 193 -11.79 -2.16 17.99
C ASN A 193 -10.51 -2.85 17.47
N ASP A 194 -10.48 -4.17 17.60
CA ASP A 194 -9.36 -5.01 17.17
C ASP A 194 -9.27 -5.20 15.65
N ILE A 195 -10.31 -4.84 14.88
CA ILE A 195 -10.32 -4.95 13.40
C ILE A 195 -9.22 -4.07 12.78
N HIS A 196 -8.88 -2.96 13.43
CA HIS A 196 -7.84 -2.03 12.96
C HIS A 196 -6.42 -2.50 13.31
N GLY A 197 -6.28 -3.63 14.00
CA GLY A 197 -4.99 -4.16 14.42
C GLY A 197 -4.37 -3.37 15.58
N LYS A 198 -3.07 -3.59 15.78
CA LYS A 198 -2.32 -3.13 16.95
C LYS A 198 -1.44 -1.93 16.62
N TYR A 199 -1.55 -0.87 17.43
CA TYR A 199 -0.81 0.40 17.30
C TYR A 199 0.25 0.60 18.38
N GLY A 200 0.44 -0.40 19.24
CA GLY A 200 1.46 -0.41 20.28
C GLY A 200 1.28 -1.60 21.20
N ASP A 201 2.20 -1.73 22.14
CA ASP A 201 2.17 -2.75 23.17
C ASP A 201 2.17 -2.13 24.56
N VAL A 202 1.45 -2.75 25.49
CA VAL A 202 1.74 -2.57 26.91
C VAL A 202 2.99 -3.39 27.23
N VAL A 203 4.06 -2.71 27.64
CA VAL A 203 5.35 -3.34 27.96
C VAL A 203 5.59 -3.50 29.45
N ASP A 204 4.93 -2.69 30.28
CA ASP A 204 4.99 -2.80 31.73
C ASP A 204 3.75 -2.18 32.38
N VAL A 205 3.46 -2.58 33.63
CA VAL A 205 2.28 -2.13 34.39
C VAL A 205 2.67 -1.94 35.85
N GLU A 206 2.30 -0.79 36.42
CA GLU A 206 2.54 -0.43 37.81
C GLU A 206 1.26 0.09 38.46
N ALA A 207 0.93 -0.42 39.64
CA ALA A 207 -0.05 0.19 40.52
C ALA A 207 0.64 1.31 41.32
N ARG A 208 0.25 2.57 41.07
CA ARG A 208 0.74 3.74 41.83
C ARG A 208 -0.37 4.27 42.73
N GLU A 209 -0.05 5.27 43.56
CA GLU A 209 -1.02 5.84 44.50
C GLU A 209 -2.24 6.45 43.80
N ASP A 210 -2.07 6.99 42.58
CA ASP A 210 -3.08 7.72 41.82
C ASP A 210 -3.74 6.91 40.69
N GLY A 211 -3.38 5.64 40.47
CA GLY A 211 -3.97 4.84 39.39
C GLY A 211 -3.10 3.69 38.89
N LEU A 212 -3.65 2.97 37.91
CA LEU A 212 -2.91 1.98 37.12
C LEU A 212 -2.11 2.71 36.02
N TRP A 213 -0.80 2.69 36.16
CA TRP A 213 0.13 3.21 35.17
C TRP A 213 0.61 2.09 34.28
N ILE A 214 0.69 2.37 32.99
CA ILE A 214 1.26 1.44 32.02
C ILE A 214 2.38 2.10 31.24
N LYS A 215 3.41 1.31 30.95
CA LYS A 215 4.45 1.67 29.99
C LYS A 215 4.01 1.15 28.63
N ILE A 216 3.95 2.05 27.67
CA ILE A 216 3.49 1.75 26.31
C ILE A 216 4.66 1.87 25.36
N ALA A 217 4.80 0.92 24.43
CA ALA A 217 5.68 1.01 23.29
C ALA A 217 4.83 1.13 22.02
N LEU A 218 4.73 2.33 21.45
CA LEU A 218 3.96 2.54 20.22
C LEU A 218 4.68 2.01 18.98
N THR A 219 3.88 1.54 18.02
CA THR A 219 4.35 1.36 16.63
C THR A 219 4.56 2.72 15.97
N GLU A 220 5.27 2.76 14.84
CA GLU A 220 5.45 3.99 14.08
C GLU A 220 4.11 4.63 13.68
N GLU A 221 3.13 3.81 13.29
CA GLU A 221 1.78 4.27 12.97
C GLU A 221 1.06 4.82 14.20
N GLY A 222 1.12 4.14 15.35
CA GLY A 222 0.55 4.63 16.60
C GLY A 222 1.15 5.96 17.05
N ALA A 223 2.47 6.12 16.89
CA ALA A 223 3.18 7.36 17.17
C ALA A 223 2.70 8.51 16.26
N LYS A 224 2.52 8.25 14.96
CA LYS A 224 2.00 9.25 14.00
C LYS A 224 0.57 9.68 14.34
N LEU A 225 -0.27 8.76 14.82
CA LEU A 225 -1.64 9.10 15.24
C LEU A 225 -1.66 10.08 16.41
N LEU A 226 -0.77 9.93 17.38
CA LEU A 226 -0.63 10.86 18.50
C LEU A 226 -0.02 12.21 18.09
N GLU A 227 1.03 12.19 17.26
CA GLU A 227 1.65 13.41 16.74
C GLU A 227 0.67 14.25 15.92
N ALA A 228 -0.16 13.58 15.11
CA ALA A 228 -1.21 14.21 14.33
C ALA A 228 -2.44 14.60 15.18
N ARG A 229 -2.42 14.35 16.50
CA ARG A 229 -3.53 14.57 17.44
C ARG A 229 -4.85 13.94 17.00
N LYS A 230 -4.78 12.78 16.34
CA LYS A 230 -5.98 12.01 15.99
C LYS A 230 -6.59 11.31 17.20
N PHE A 231 -5.75 10.97 18.18
CA PHE A 231 -6.16 10.44 19.48
C PHE A 231 -5.41 11.17 20.58
N GLU A 232 -6.12 11.54 21.64
CA GLU A 232 -5.53 12.32 22.74
C GLU A 232 -5.53 11.58 24.08
N TYR A 233 -6.30 10.50 24.22
CA TYR A 233 -6.48 9.77 25.49
C TYR A 233 -6.27 8.27 25.32
N LEU A 234 -6.12 7.62 26.46
CA LEU A 234 -6.13 6.16 26.59
C LEU A 234 -7.31 5.71 27.46
N SER A 235 -7.83 4.53 27.19
CA SER A 235 -8.89 3.91 27.99
C SER A 235 -8.55 2.44 28.22
N ALA A 236 -8.41 2.06 29.49
CA ALA A 236 -8.05 0.69 29.86
C ALA A 236 -9.16 -0.31 29.53
N GLU A 237 -8.77 -1.50 29.10
CA GLU A 237 -9.63 -2.67 28.95
C GLU A 237 -9.26 -3.68 30.02
N TYR A 238 -10.20 -3.99 30.91
CA TYR A 238 -9.94 -4.92 32.00
C TYR A 238 -11.18 -5.74 32.35
N THR A 239 -10.97 -6.82 33.08
CA THR A 239 -12.03 -7.60 33.73
C THR A 239 -11.64 -7.85 35.18
N GLU A 240 -12.62 -7.82 36.08
CA GLU A 240 -12.40 -8.09 37.52
C GLU A 240 -12.32 -9.59 37.84
N ASN A 241 -12.92 -10.43 36.98
CA ASN A 241 -13.10 -11.86 37.21
C ASN A 241 -12.52 -12.67 36.04
N TYR A 242 -11.22 -12.50 35.75
CA TYR A 242 -10.57 -13.27 34.71
C TYR A 242 -10.46 -14.74 35.12
N LYS A 243 -10.89 -15.62 34.21
CA LYS A 243 -10.69 -17.06 34.31
C LYS A 243 -9.52 -17.44 33.41
N ASP A 244 -8.48 -17.99 34.02
CA ASP A 244 -7.31 -18.49 33.29
C ASP A 244 -7.74 -19.55 32.27
N LYS A 245 -7.33 -19.35 31.01
CA LYS A 245 -7.67 -20.23 29.90
C LYS A 245 -6.89 -21.54 29.93
N GLU A 246 -5.73 -21.55 30.59
CA GLU A 246 -4.90 -22.76 30.72
C GLU A 246 -5.40 -23.65 31.87
N THR A 247 -5.55 -23.08 33.06
CA THR A 247 -5.91 -23.86 34.26
C THR A 247 -7.42 -23.90 34.58
N GLY A 248 -8.22 -23.03 33.95
CA GLY A 248 -9.64 -22.89 34.25
C GLY A 248 -9.95 -22.26 35.61
N LYS A 249 -8.94 -21.76 36.35
CA LYS A 249 -9.12 -21.14 37.67
C LYS A 249 -9.37 -19.63 37.55
N GLU A 250 -10.12 -19.09 38.50
CA GLU A 250 -10.27 -17.65 38.63
C GLU A 250 -8.99 -17.03 39.19
N VAL A 251 -8.46 -16.01 38.51
CA VAL A 251 -7.24 -15.29 38.91
C VAL A 251 -7.53 -13.84 39.30
N GLY A 252 -8.77 -13.39 39.13
CA GLY A 252 -9.25 -12.06 39.50
C GLY A 252 -8.94 -11.01 38.43
N ALA A 253 -8.61 -9.80 38.85
CA ALA A 253 -8.54 -8.65 37.96
C ALA A 253 -7.36 -8.71 36.98
N VAL A 254 -7.61 -8.51 35.68
CA VAL A 254 -6.60 -8.58 34.61
C VAL A 254 -6.80 -7.45 33.61
N LEU A 255 -5.69 -6.79 33.23
CA LEU A 255 -5.64 -5.83 32.14
C LEU A 255 -5.54 -6.58 30.79
N LEU A 256 -6.55 -6.41 29.93
CA LEU A 256 -6.65 -7.10 28.64
C LEU A 256 -6.01 -6.32 27.50
N GLY A 257 -5.97 -4.99 27.61
CA GLY A 257 -5.52 -4.09 26.56
C GLY A 257 -5.74 -2.62 26.94
N VAL A 258 -5.45 -1.73 25.99
CA VAL A 258 -5.73 -0.30 26.12
C VAL A 258 -6.12 0.29 24.76
N ALA A 259 -7.09 1.18 24.74
CA ALA A 259 -7.53 1.83 23.51
C ALA A 259 -7.03 3.27 23.41
N LEU A 260 -6.46 3.63 22.25
CA LEU A 260 -6.35 5.02 21.82
C LEU A 260 -7.74 5.56 21.50
N THR A 261 -8.15 6.62 22.19
CA THR A 261 -9.51 7.17 22.09
C THR A 261 -9.56 8.68 22.31
N ASN A 262 -10.65 9.29 21.87
CA ASN A 262 -11.00 10.68 22.19
C ASN A 262 -12.17 10.77 23.19
N ARG A 263 -12.68 9.62 23.64
CA ARG A 263 -13.82 9.50 24.56
C ARG A 263 -13.50 8.45 25.62
N PRO A 264 -12.56 8.74 26.56
CA PRO A 264 -12.28 7.81 27.66
C PRO A 264 -13.51 7.65 28.55
N ALA A 265 -13.68 6.46 29.13
CA ALA A 265 -14.77 6.20 30.08
C ALA A 265 -14.56 6.91 31.43
N HIS A 266 -13.31 6.93 31.91
CA HIS A 266 -12.95 7.50 33.20
C HIS A 266 -12.79 9.02 33.08
N PRO A 267 -13.54 9.84 33.85
CA PRO A 267 -13.59 11.29 33.68
C PRO A 267 -12.29 12.01 34.02
N GLU A 268 -11.49 11.45 34.93
CA GLU A 268 -10.20 12.03 35.33
C GLU A 268 -9.02 11.68 34.41
N MET A 269 -9.30 11.07 33.25
CA MET A 269 -8.25 10.72 32.28
C MET A 269 -7.54 11.97 31.74
N LYS A 270 -6.21 11.98 31.90
CA LYS A 270 -5.38 13.08 31.40
C LYS A 270 -5.02 12.83 29.93
N PRO A 271 -4.92 13.88 29.10
CA PRO A 271 -4.41 13.74 27.75
C PRO A 271 -2.97 13.22 27.74
N ILE A 272 -2.62 12.46 26.71
CA ILE A 272 -1.24 12.00 26.51
C ILE A 272 -0.36 13.21 26.21
N ARG A 273 0.61 13.48 27.09
CA ARG A 273 1.62 14.52 26.90
C ARG A 273 2.98 13.86 26.69
N LEU A 274 3.45 13.87 25.44
CA LEU A 274 4.85 13.56 25.11
C LEU A 274 5.71 14.77 25.52
N THR A 275 6.09 14.86 26.80
CA THR A 275 6.84 16.03 27.34
C THR A 275 8.30 16.07 26.87
N GLU A 276 8.67 17.22 26.27
CA GLU A 276 9.89 18.07 26.38
C GLU A 276 11.32 17.49 26.50
N ARG A 277 11.54 16.18 26.49
CA ARG A 277 12.88 15.60 26.26
C ARG A 277 13.36 15.71 24.81
N ILE A 278 12.43 16.03 23.91
CA ILE A 278 12.66 16.13 22.48
C ILE A 278 13.47 17.38 22.14
N ARG A 279 13.32 18.48 22.88
CA ARG A 279 14.04 19.71 22.56
C ARG A 279 15.54 19.60 22.86
N ARG A 280 15.93 19.00 23.98
CA ARG A 280 17.34 18.80 24.35
C ARG A 280 18.03 17.76 23.49
N ALA A 281 17.38 16.61 23.24
CA ALA A 281 17.94 15.61 22.32
C ALA A 281 18.04 16.15 20.88
N PHE A 282 17.15 17.06 20.48
CA PHE A 282 17.22 17.75 19.20
C PHE A 282 18.29 18.85 19.18
N GLU A 283 18.49 19.60 20.28
CA GLU A 283 19.55 20.61 20.41
C GLU A 283 20.95 19.94 20.47
N ASP A 284 21.11 18.86 21.24
CA ASP A 284 22.35 18.06 21.31
C ASP A 284 22.64 17.35 19.97
N PHE A 285 21.59 16.86 19.30
CA PHE A 285 21.71 16.31 17.95
C PHE A 285 22.11 17.40 16.95
N VAL A 286 21.51 18.59 17.02
CA VAL A 286 21.86 19.73 16.15
C VAL A 286 23.28 20.24 16.44
N GLU A 287 23.74 20.29 17.69
CA GLU A 287 25.13 20.67 18.02
C GLU A 287 26.14 19.65 17.53
N ALA A 288 25.89 18.34 17.75
CA ALA A 288 26.74 17.27 17.24
C ALA A 288 26.74 17.21 15.70
N PHE A 289 25.60 17.48 15.07
CA PHE A 289 25.47 17.61 13.62
C PHE A 289 26.21 18.86 13.11
N THR A 290 26.15 19.97 13.82
CA THR A 290 26.83 21.22 13.44
C THR A 290 28.35 21.11 13.57
N GLU A 291 28.87 20.35 14.54
CA GLU A 291 30.31 20.05 14.64
C GLU A 291 30.81 19.07 13.57
N PHE A 292 30.01 18.07 13.21
CA PHE A 292 30.37 17.09 12.19
C PHE A 292 30.46 17.69 10.78
N PHE A 293 29.73 18.79 10.51
CA PHE A 293 29.75 19.52 9.24
C PHE A 293 30.74 20.72 9.20
N LYS A 294 31.60 20.90 10.21
CA LYS A 294 32.60 22.01 10.21
C LYS A 294 33.78 21.82 9.24
N THR A 295 33.86 20.72 8.51
CA THR A 295 34.88 20.51 7.48
C THR A 295 34.24 20.10 6.16
N THR A 296 33.52 21.02 5.54
CA THR A 296 33.41 21.14 4.08
C THR A 296 32.62 22.41 3.77
N ASP A 297 33.32 23.43 3.31
CA ASP A 297 32.71 24.55 2.60
C ASP A 297 32.04 24.00 1.33
N GLU A 298 30.73 23.73 1.37
CA GLU A 298 29.74 23.96 0.29
C GLU A 298 28.34 23.39 0.64
N LYS A 299 27.43 24.33 0.99
CA LYS A 299 25.95 24.40 0.86
C LYS A 299 25.10 23.11 0.80
N PRO A 300 24.13 22.94 1.73
CA PRO A 300 22.95 22.10 1.51
C PRO A 300 21.71 22.94 1.14
N GLU A 301 21.17 22.79 -0.08
CA GLU A 301 19.82 23.25 -0.48
C GLU A 301 19.38 22.49 -1.77
N VAL A 302 18.22 21.81 -1.97
CA VAL A 302 17.11 21.30 -1.16
C VAL A 302 16.25 20.35 -2.04
N GLU A 303 15.53 19.39 -1.43
CA GLU A 303 14.38 18.69 -2.03
C GLU A 303 13.10 19.54 -1.78
N LEU A 304 12.90 20.68 -2.48
CA LEU A 304 11.76 21.59 -2.23
C LEU A 304 10.63 21.42 -3.23
N MET A 305 9.59 20.70 -2.81
CA MET A 305 8.25 20.76 -3.41
C MET A 305 7.39 21.88 -2.79
N ILE A 306 7.72 22.30 -1.55
CA ILE A 306 7.00 23.33 -0.77
C ILE A 306 8.03 24.13 0.03
N PRO A 307 8.03 25.48 0.00
CA PRO A 307 9.01 26.28 0.73
C PRO A 307 8.99 26.05 2.25
N ASN A 308 10.17 26.14 2.89
CA ASN A 308 10.28 25.97 4.33
C ASN A 308 9.54 27.08 5.10
N VAL A 309 8.67 26.69 6.04
CA VAL A 309 7.87 27.56 6.90
C VAL A 309 8.74 28.48 7.78
N SER A 310 9.96 28.06 8.14
CA SER A 310 10.89 28.89 8.93
C SER A 310 11.27 30.19 8.22
N ASN A 311 11.26 30.21 6.89
CA ASN A 311 11.59 31.41 6.09
C ASN A 311 10.50 32.49 6.16
N ILE A 312 9.26 32.14 6.55
CA ILE A 312 8.13 33.07 6.61
C ILE A 312 8.31 34.11 7.74
N LYS A 313 8.85 33.70 8.89
CA LYS A 313 8.97 34.59 10.07
C LYS A 313 9.83 35.82 9.76
N ASN A 314 10.93 35.62 9.02
CA ASN A 314 11.94 36.63 8.75
C ASN A 314 11.74 37.38 7.42
N MET A 315 10.69 37.04 6.66
CA MET A 315 10.41 37.71 5.39
C MET A 315 9.73 39.07 5.62
N PRO A 316 10.08 40.11 4.84
CA PRO A 316 9.28 41.33 4.76
C PRO A 316 7.81 40.99 4.44
N LYS A 317 6.88 41.72 5.07
CA LYS A 317 5.45 41.49 4.92
C LYS A 317 4.76 42.76 4.42
N ASP A 318 3.81 42.58 3.51
CA ASP A 318 2.93 43.63 3.00
C ASP A 318 1.47 43.20 3.22
N ASP A 319 0.74 43.98 4.03
CA ASP A 319 -0.68 43.77 4.36
C ASP A 319 -1.62 43.94 3.16
N ASN A 320 -1.14 44.51 2.04
CA ASN A 320 -1.98 44.87 0.91
C ASN A 320 -2.96 43.74 0.51
N PRO A 321 -4.28 43.97 0.61
CA PRO A 321 -5.29 42.96 0.34
C PRO A 321 -5.49 42.69 -1.15
N SER A 322 -4.97 43.57 -2.03
CA SER A 322 -5.05 43.46 -3.48
C SER A 322 -4.01 42.49 -4.01
N TRP A 323 -4.43 41.67 -4.99
CA TRP A 323 -3.55 40.71 -5.64
C TRP A 323 -3.73 40.72 -7.15
N ASN A 324 -2.75 41.30 -7.83
CA ASN A 324 -2.66 41.32 -9.29
C ASN A 324 -1.32 40.71 -9.70
N TRP A 325 -1.18 39.40 -9.49
CA TRP A 325 -0.01 38.64 -9.91
C TRP A 325 0.00 38.46 -11.42
N ASP A 326 1.15 38.74 -12.03
CA ASP A 326 1.38 38.57 -13.44
C ASP A 326 2.62 37.69 -13.67
N TRP A 327 2.45 36.56 -14.36
CA TRP A 327 3.53 35.60 -14.60
C TRP A 327 4.61 36.11 -15.56
N ALA A 328 4.32 37.11 -16.40
CA ALA A 328 5.33 37.74 -17.25
C ALA A 328 6.09 38.79 -16.46
N ARG A 329 5.41 39.71 -15.77
CA ARG A 329 6.04 40.80 -15.03
C ARG A 329 6.66 40.34 -13.71
N ASP A 330 5.86 39.77 -12.81
CA ASP A 330 6.26 39.52 -11.42
C ASP A 330 7.22 38.33 -11.33
N ALA A 331 6.96 37.24 -12.07
CA ALA A 331 7.85 36.08 -12.05
C ALA A 331 9.20 36.37 -12.74
N ASN A 332 9.23 37.10 -13.87
CA ASN A 332 10.50 37.49 -14.49
C ASN A 332 11.31 38.38 -13.56
N ALA A 333 10.71 39.41 -12.95
CA ALA A 333 11.43 40.29 -12.02
C ALA A 333 12.08 39.52 -10.85
N ILE A 334 11.43 38.45 -10.38
CA ILE A 334 11.99 37.57 -9.34
C ILE A 334 13.09 36.67 -9.90
N ILE A 335 12.89 36.05 -11.06
CA ILE A 335 13.91 35.20 -11.71
C ILE A 335 15.15 36.02 -12.05
N ASP A 336 14.99 37.19 -12.65
CA ASP A 336 16.11 38.06 -13.06
C ASP A 336 16.96 38.50 -11.88
N LYS A 337 16.34 38.72 -10.71
CA LYS A 337 17.05 39.19 -9.52
C LYS A 337 17.54 38.08 -8.59
N LEU A 338 16.76 37.02 -8.44
CA LEU A 338 16.93 35.99 -7.40
C LEU A 338 17.00 34.56 -7.96
N GLY A 339 16.95 34.41 -9.29
CA GLY A 339 16.94 33.13 -9.99
C GLY A 339 15.65 32.33 -9.77
N TRP A 340 15.63 31.12 -10.30
CA TRP A 340 14.53 30.16 -10.11
C TRP A 340 14.32 29.78 -8.65
N ARG A 341 15.38 29.78 -7.83
CA ARG A 341 15.28 29.65 -6.37
C ARG A 341 14.46 30.77 -5.73
N GLY A 342 14.58 32.00 -6.24
CA GLY A 342 13.74 33.12 -5.81
C GLY A 342 12.27 32.89 -6.12
N LEU A 343 11.96 32.37 -7.31
CA LEU A 343 10.59 32.04 -7.70
C LEU A 343 10.03 30.87 -6.88
N ALA A 344 10.85 29.85 -6.61
CA ALA A 344 10.50 28.75 -5.71
C ALA A 344 10.10 29.28 -4.33
N LYS A 345 10.85 30.24 -3.78
CA LYS A 345 10.55 30.90 -2.49
C LYS A 345 9.31 31.80 -2.56
N ALA A 346 8.93 32.27 -3.75
CA ALA A 346 7.79 33.15 -3.96
C ALA A 346 6.45 32.41 -4.08
N CYS A 347 6.49 31.11 -4.39
CA CYS A 347 5.34 30.26 -4.67
C CYS A 347 5.14 29.23 -3.55
N ALA A 348 3.89 28.93 -3.19
CA ALA A 348 3.59 27.97 -2.13
C ALA A 348 3.84 26.50 -2.52
N TYR A 349 4.03 26.23 -3.82
CA TYR A 349 4.26 24.89 -4.34
C TYR A 349 5.09 24.93 -5.63
N VAL A 350 5.97 23.94 -5.79
CA VAL A 350 6.78 23.70 -7.00
C VAL A 350 6.62 22.24 -7.41
N ASP A 351 6.18 22.02 -8.65
CA ASP A 351 6.06 20.70 -9.24
C ASP A 351 7.42 20.22 -9.77
N THR A 352 8.12 19.43 -8.96
CA THR A 352 9.40 18.82 -9.33
C THR A 352 9.24 17.41 -9.91
N LYS A 353 8.00 16.90 -10.03
CA LYS A 353 7.73 15.54 -10.49
C LYS A 353 7.39 15.51 -11.98
N ASN A 354 6.63 16.50 -12.47
CA ASN A 354 6.13 16.54 -13.84
C ASN A 354 6.98 17.41 -14.79
N PHE A 355 8.02 18.07 -14.28
CA PHE A 355 8.87 18.97 -15.05
C PHE A 355 10.34 18.55 -14.98
N GLU A 356 11.05 18.76 -16.08
CA GLU A 356 12.49 18.55 -16.15
C GLU A 356 13.21 19.50 -15.18
N LEU A 357 14.19 18.96 -14.46
CA LEU A 357 14.95 19.69 -13.46
C LEU A 357 16.29 20.12 -14.04
N ASP A 358 16.64 21.38 -13.81
CA ASP A 358 17.95 21.88 -14.18
C ASP A 358 19.05 21.16 -13.38
N PRO A 359 20.16 20.73 -14.02
CA PRO A 359 21.21 19.99 -13.35
C PRO A 359 21.88 20.74 -12.19
N ASP A 360 21.94 22.07 -12.24
CA ASP A 360 22.72 22.89 -11.31
C ASP A 360 21.95 23.20 -10.03
N ASP A 361 20.68 23.61 -10.15
CA ASP A 361 19.87 24.01 -9.00
C ASP A 361 18.77 23.02 -8.61
N LYS A 362 18.57 21.96 -9.40
CA LYS A 362 17.53 20.92 -9.23
C LYS A 362 16.11 21.49 -9.19
N LEU A 363 15.89 22.64 -9.81
CA LEU A 363 14.57 23.25 -9.96
C LEU A 363 14.11 23.20 -11.42
N PRO A 364 12.80 23.16 -11.65
CA PRO A 364 12.27 23.28 -12.99
C PRO A 364 12.46 24.71 -13.49
N HIS A 365 13.16 24.88 -14.61
CA HIS A 365 13.29 26.18 -15.30
C HIS A 365 12.08 26.43 -16.21
N ASN A 366 10.88 26.16 -15.67
CA ASN A 366 9.60 26.34 -16.34
C ASN A 366 8.58 26.92 -15.36
N LYS A 367 8.05 28.12 -15.65
CA LYS A 367 7.09 28.81 -14.78
C LYS A 367 5.83 28.01 -14.50
N GLN A 368 5.42 27.12 -15.40
CA GLN A 368 4.23 26.27 -15.20
C GLN A 368 4.36 25.31 -14.02
N ALA A 369 5.59 24.98 -13.62
CA ALA A 369 5.85 24.14 -12.45
C ALA A 369 5.56 24.86 -11.13
N TYR A 370 5.55 26.19 -11.12
CA TYR A 370 5.36 26.99 -9.90
C TYR A 370 3.90 27.34 -9.74
N LYS A 371 3.34 27.07 -8.56
CA LYS A 371 1.92 27.28 -8.28
C LYS A 371 1.76 28.15 -7.04
N LEU A 372 0.61 28.84 -6.98
CA LEU A 372 0.17 29.59 -5.80
C LEU A 372 1.19 30.65 -5.35
N PRO A 373 1.46 31.68 -6.18
CA PRO A 373 2.35 32.76 -5.80
C PRO A 373 1.80 33.52 -4.59
N VAL A 374 2.66 33.77 -3.61
CA VAL A 374 2.33 34.45 -2.35
C VAL A 374 3.24 35.64 -2.04
N CYS A 375 4.39 35.73 -2.72
CA CYS A 375 5.34 36.84 -2.53
C CYS A 375 5.50 37.66 -3.81
N LYS A 376 5.90 38.93 -3.67
CA LYS A 376 6.35 39.79 -4.76
C LYS A 376 7.72 40.41 -4.45
N LEU A 377 8.39 40.89 -5.49
CA LEU A 377 9.58 41.71 -5.31
C LEU A 377 9.17 43.16 -5.02
N ILE A 378 9.35 43.62 -3.79
CA ILE A 378 9.01 44.99 -3.35
C ILE A 378 10.29 45.64 -2.81
N ASN A 379 10.65 46.82 -3.32
CA ASN A 379 11.91 47.50 -3.00
C ASN A 379 13.14 46.58 -3.13
N GLY A 380 13.09 45.70 -4.12
CA GLY A 380 14.16 44.75 -4.39
C GLY A 380 14.30 43.60 -3.41
N ARG A 381 13.35 43.40 -2.48
CA ARG A 381 13.30 42.27 -1.54
C ARG A 381 12.07 41.42 -1.81
N LEU A 382 12.23 40.10 -1.68
CA LEU A 382 11.10 39.19 -1.73
C LEU A 382 10.23 39.40 -0.50
N THR A 383 8.98 39.81 -0.72
CA THR A 383 8.05 40.27 0.31
C THR A 383 6.79 39.44 0.23
N LEU A 384 6.39 38.85 1.35
CA LEU A 384 5.14 38.10 1.46
C LEU A 384 3.97 39.09 1.43
N VAL A 385 2.99 38.87 0.56
CA VAL A 385 1.87 39.81 0.37
C VAL A 385 0.56 39.14 0.79
N TRP A 386 -0.21 39.81 1.65
CA TRP A 386 -1.46 39.27 2.18
C TRP A 386 -2.48 38.89 1.09
N GLY A 387 -2.65 39.76 0.09
CA GLY A 387 -3.49 39.49 -1.08
C GLY A 387 -3.13 38.17 -1.78
N GLY A 388 -1.83 37.87 -1.89
CA GLY A 388 -1.34 36.63 -2.51
C GLY A 388 -1.62 35.40 -1.65
N VAL A 389 -1.41 35.49 -0.34
CA VAL A 389 -1.73 34.43 0.61
C VAL A 389 -3.23 34.07 0.57
N LYS A 390 -4.12 35.08 0.55
CA LYS A 390 -5.56 34.85 0.39
C LYS A 390 -5.91 34.20 -0.94
N ALA A 391 -5.36 34.71 -2.04
CA ALA A 391 -5.63 34.18 -3.37
C ALA A 391 -5.16 32.73 -3.51
N ALA A 392 -3.98 32.42 -2.98
CA ALA A 392 -3.44 31.06 -2.94
C ALA A 392 -4.30 30.11 -2.09
N MET A 393 -4.73 30.54 -0.90
CA MET A 393 -5.60 29.72 -0.05
C MET A 393 -6.97 29.48 -0.69
N GLY A 394 -7.55 30.50 -1.32
CA GLY A 394 -8.80 30.35 -2.06
C GLY A 394 -8.66 29.34 -3.20
N ALA A 395 -7.60 29.45 -4.02
CA ALA A 395 -7.34 28.51 -5.11
C ALA A 395 -7.09 27.07 -4.61
N LEU A 396 -6.39 26.92 -3.47
CA LEU A 396 -6.19 25.61 -2.85
C LEU A 396 -7.52 24.96 -2.42
N LEU A 397 -8.45 25.76 -1.90
CA LEU A 397 -9.78 25.33 -1.45
C LEU A 397 -10.83 25.31 -2.58
N GLY A 398 -10.41 25.41 -3.85
CA GLY A 398 -11.29 25.23 -5.01
C GLY A 398 -11.88 26.51 -5.62
N ALA A 399 -11.58 27.70 -5.09
CA ALA A 399 -11.98 28.94 -5.74
C ALA A 399 -11.34 29.06 -7.13
N ARG A 400 -12.08 29.64 -8.10
CA ARG A 400 -11.61 29.87 -9.48
C ARG A 400 -11.13 28.61 -10.21
N GLY A 401 -11.78 27.46 -9.96
CA GLY A 401 -11.45 26.19 -10.62
C GLY A 401 -10.36 25.38 -9.92
N GLY A 402 -9.88 25.84 -8.76
CA GLY A 402 -8.89 25.12 -7.97
C GLY A 402 -7.46 25.30 -8.47
N VAL A 403 -6.57 24.45 -7.97
CA VAL A 403 -5.17 24.39 -8.40
C VAL A 403 -4.79 22.94 -8.66
N ASP A 404 -4.06 22.73 -9.75
CA ASP A 404 -3.51 21.43 -10.13
C ASP A 404 -2.27 21.12 -9.29
N ILE A 405 -2.48 20.39 -8.19
CA ILE A 405 -1.44 19.85 -7.30
C ILE A 405 -1.84 18.45 -6.81
N PRO A 406 -0.88 17.53 -6.56
CA PRO A 406 -1.15 16.21 -6.02
C PRO A 406 -1.90 16.27 -4.68
N ARG A 407 -2.84 15.34 -4.50
CA ARG A 407 -3.69 15.25 -3.29
C ARG A 407 -2.86 15.11 -2.00
N GLU A 408 -1.77 14.34 -2.05
CA GLU A 408 -0.86 14.14 -0.93
C GLU A 408 -0.18 15.45 -0.46
N ASP A 409 -0.02 16.40 -1.36
CA ASP A 409 0.64 17.68 -1.08
C ASP A 409 -0.34 18.80 -0.70
N LYS A 410 -1.64 18.68 -1.03
CA LYS A 410 -2.67 19.69 -0.67
C LYS A 410 -2.64 20.06 0.81
N LYS A 411 -2.55 19.09 1.71
CA LYS A 411 -2.49 19.33 3.16
C LYS A 411 -1.20 20.04 3.58
N ARG A 412 -0.07 19.70 2.95
CA ARG A 412 1.21 20.35 3.24
C ARG A 412 1.22 21.81 2.75
N VAL A 413 0.65 22.06 1.57
CA VAL A 413 0.46 23.42 1.03
C VAL A 413 -0.52 24.22 1.90
N TYR A 414 -1.60 23.60 2.37
CA TYR A 414 -2.52 24.22 3.33
C TYR A 414 -1.79 24.64 4.60
N ASN A 415 -0.98 23.75 5.19
CA ASN A 415 -0.20 24.07 6.39
C ASN A 415 0.79 25.22 6.18
N TYR A 416 1.44 25.27 5.01
CA TYR A 416 2.30 26.39 4.62
C TYR A 416 1.51 27.71 4.55
N LEU A 417 0.38 27.72 3.85
CA LEU A 417 -0.46 28.91 3.74
C LEU A 417 -1.07 29.30 5.09
N ALA A 418 -1.46 28.34 5.93
CA ALA A 418 -1.93 28.59 7.28
C ALA A 418 -0.85 29.25 8.16
N ALA A 419 0.43 28.89 7.96
CA ALA A 419 1.53 29.59 8.60
C ALA A 419 1.69 31.02 8.07
N CYS A 420 1.48 31.25 6.77
CA CYS A 420 1.42 32.61 6.22
C CYS A 420 0.27 33.44 6.83
N TYR A 421 -0.92 32.85 7.01
CA TYR A 421 -2.05 33.50 7.69
C TYR A 421 -1.67 33.94 9.11
N LYS A 422 -1.05 33.04 9.88
CA LYS A 422 -0.53 33.35 11.23
C LYS A 422 0.53 34.45 11.21
N ALA A 423 1.37 34.51 10.16
CA ALA A 423 2.37 35.56 10.02
C ALA A 423 1.79 36.96 9.77
N PHE A 424 0.50 37.04 9.39
CA PHE A 424 -0.29 38.28 9.29
C PHE A 424 -1.28 38.44 10.46
N ASP A 425 -1.16 37.62 11.51
CA ASP A 425 -2.09 37.60 12.65
C ASP A 425 -3.55 37.36 12.24
N LYS A 426 -3.77 36.43 11.29
CA LYS A 426 -5.09 36.07 10.76
C LYS A 426 -5.35 34.58 10.89
N GLU A 427 -6.63 34.22 10.96
CA GLU A 427 -7.07 32.83 11.05
C GLU A 427 -7.29 32.23 9.64
N PRO A 428 -6.69 31.06 9.35
CA PRO A 428 -6.91 30.38 8.08
C PRO A 428 -8.33 29.80 8.00
N PRO A 429 -8.96 29.76 6.81
CA PRO A 429 -10.22 29.04 6.62
C PRO A 429 -10.09 27.55 6.95
N GLU A 430 -11.19 26.92 7.33
CA GLU A 430 -11.19 25.47 7.59
C GLU A 430 -10.78 24.66 6.36
N PHE A 431 -10.00 23.60 6.60
CA PHE A 431 -9.64 22.64 5.57
C PHE A 431 -10.66 21.51 5.56
N HIS A 432 -11.71 21.63 4.74
CA HIS A 432 -12.74 20.60 4.58
C HIS A 432 -12.23 19.39 3.77
N TYR A 433 -11.26 18.66 4.31
CA TYR A 433 -10.68 17.46 3.69
C TYR A 433 -11.68 16.30 3.60
N GLU A 434 -12.61 16.18 4.55
CA GLU A 434 -13.48 15.02 4.68
C GLU A 434 -14.54 14.90 3.58
N GLU A 435 -15.06 16.02 3.06
CA GLU A 435 -16.07 16.00 2.02
C GLU A 435 -15.48 15.66 0.64
N GLU A 436 -14.25 16.12 0.38
CA GLU A 436 -13.54 15.85 -0.86
C GLU A 436 -13.05 14.39 -0.91
N VAL A 437 -12.56 13.85 0.21
CA VAL A 437 -12.17 12.42 0.32
C VAL A 437 -13.38 11.51 0.15
N LYS A 438 -14.49 11.78 0.85
CA LYS A 438 -15.71 10.96 0.72
C LYS A 438 -16.29 10.98 -0.69
N ARG A 439 -16.30 12.14 -1.35
CA ARG A 439 -16.79 12.29 -2.73
C ARG A 439 -15.97 11.43 -3.70
N VAL A 440 -14.65 11.50 -3.58
CA VAL A 440 -13.73 10.75 -4.43
C VAL A 440 -13.79 9.24 -4.17
N GLU A 441 -13.83 8.82 -2.91
CA GLU A 441 -14.02 7.41 -2.55
C GLU A 441 -15.35 6.86 -3.09
N LEU A 442 -16.41 7.68 -3.06
CA LEU A 442 -17.67 7.34 -3.71
C LEU A 442 -17.52 7.22 -5.24
N GLU A 443 -16.85 8.18 -5.89
CA GLU A 443 -16.65 8.19 -7.34
C GLU A 443 -15.84 6.97 -7.82
N GLU A 444 -14.76 6.61 -7.12
CA GLU A 444 -13.97 5.41 -7.41
C GLU A 444 -14.80 4.14 -7.19
N ARG A 445 -15.60 4.09 -6.12
CA ARG A 445 -16.47 2.95 -5.83
C ARG A 445 -17.60 2.78 -6.85
N VAL A 446 -18.20 3.87 -7.32
CA VAL A 446 -19.20 3.84 -8.39
C VAL A 446 -18.59 3.28 -9.67
N LYS A 447 -17.42 3.76 -10.07
CA LYS A 447 -16.72 3.26 -11.27
C LYS A 447 -16.42 1.76 -11.18
N THR A 448 -16.02 1.29 -9.99
CA THR A 448 -15.75 -0.12 -9.75
C THR A 448 -17.04 -0.96 -9.86
N LEU A 449 -18.13 -0.49 -9.26
CA LEU A 449 -19.43 -1.16 -9.31
C LEU A 449 -20.03 -1.18 -10.72
N GLU A 450 -19.82 -0.14 -11.52
CA GLU A 450 -20.26 -0.09 -12.92
C GLU A 450 -19.54 -1.15 -13.78
N GLU A 451 -18.24 -1.35 -13.55
CA GLU A 451 -17.47 -2.40 -14.23
C GLU A 451 -17.91 -3.80 -13.80
N GLU A 452 -18.09 -4.04 -12.49
CA GLU A 452 -18.61 -5.30 -11.97
C GLU A 452 -20.01 -5.61 -12.52
N LYS A 453 -20.89 -4.60 -12.59
CA LYS A 453 -22.22 -4.74 -13.18
C LYS A 453 -22.13 -5.17 -14.65
N ARG A 454 -21.23 -4.57 -15.44
CA ARG A 454 -21.05 -4.93 -16.85
C ARG A 454 -20.61 -6.39 -16.99
N GLN A 455 -19.65 -6.84 -16.18
CA GLN A 455 -19.16 -8.22 -16.21
C GLN A 455 -20.24 -9.23 -15.79
N LEU A 456 -21.08 -8.87 -14.82
CA LEU A 456 -22.22 -9.68 -14.40
C LEU A 456 -23.27 -9.78 -15.53
N GLU A 457 -23.59 -8.68 -16.21
CA GLU A 457 -24.52 -8.67 -17.35
C GLU A 457 -24.02 -9.57 -18.51
N GLU A 458 -22.73 -9.52 -18.84
CA GLU A 458 -22.12 -10.41 -19.83
C GLU A 458 -22.19 -11.89 -19.41
N THR A 459 -21.96 -12.17 -18.13
CA THR A 459 -22.02 -13.54 -17.57
C THR A 459 -23.44 -14.08 -17.60
N VAL A 460 -24.43 -13.27 -17.23
CA VAL A 460 -25.85 -13.65 -17.28
C VAL A 460 -26.26 -13.97 -18.71
N ALA A 461 -25.90 -13.13 -19.68
CA ALA A 461 -26.21 -13.38 -21.09
C ALA A 461 -25.63 -14.71 -21.59
N LYS A 462 -24.40 -15.04 -21.18
CA LYS A 462 -23.76 -16.31 -21.55
C LYS A 462 -24.46 -17.51 -20.92
N LEU A 463 -24.79 -17.44 -19.63
CA LEU A 463 -25.50 -18.51 -18.91
C LEU A 463 -26.91 -18.73 -19.46
N GLU A 464 -27.60 -17.68 -19.91
CA GLU A 464 -28.91 -17.79 -20.57
C GLU A 464 -28.83 -18.57 -21.88
N GLU A 465 -27.77 -18.38 -22.67
CA GLU A 465 -27.56 -19.13 -23.92
C GLU A 465 -27.21 -20.59 -23.64
N GLU A 466 -26.31 -20.85 -22.68
CA GLU A 466 -25.98 -22.21 -22.23
C GLU A 466 -27.21 -22.95 -21.70
N LYS A 467 -28.07 -22.25 -20.94
CA LYS A 467 -29.35 -22.79 -20.45
C LYS A 467 -30.28 -23.17 -21.61
N LYS A 468 -30.46 -22.30 -22.60
CA LYS A 468 -31.29 -22.61 -23.78
C LYS A 468 -30.75 -23.81 -24.57
N GLU A 469 -29.42 -23.93 -24.69
CA GLU A 469 -28.80 -25.07 -25.37
C GLU A 469 -29.05 -26.37 -24.60
N LEU A 470 -28.90 -26.35 -23.27
CA LEU A 470 -29.18 -27.49 -22.41
C LEU A 470 -30.66 -27.89 -22.44
N GLU A 471 -31.59 -26.93 -22.41
CA GLU A 471 -33.03 -27.18 -22.54
C GLU A 471 -33.37 -27.86 -23.88
N ARG A 472 -32.76 -27.42 -24.99
CA ARG A 472 -32.92 -28.08 -26.30
C ARG A 472 -32.39 -29.51 -26.30
N LYS A 473 -31.22 -29.74 -25.69
CA LYS A 473 -30.64 -31.09 -25.57
C LYS A 473 -31.52 -32.00 -24.71
N LEU A 474 -32.00 -31.50 -23.58
CA LEU A 474 -32.90 -32.22 -22.68
C LEU A 474 -34.20 -32.60 -23.40
N MET A 475 -34.84 -31.64 -24.07
CA MET A 475 -36.05 -31.88 -24.86
C MET A 475 -35.85 -32.97 -25.92
N LYS A 476 -34.71 -32.98 -26.61
CA LYS A 476 -34.40 -34.02 -27.60
C LYS A 476 -34.31 -35.41 -26.96
N VAL A 477 -33.64 -35.52 -25.82
CA VAL A 477 -33.50 -36.78 -25.07
C VAL A 477 -34.86 -37.27 -24.57
N GLU A 478 -35.71 -36.38 -24.06
CA GLU A 478 -37.06 -36.72 -23.60
C GLU A 478 -37.96 -37.22 -24.74
N ILE A 479 -37.87 -36.60 -25.92
CA ILE A 479 -38.62 -37.01 -27.11
C ILE A 479 -38.08 -38.33 -27.67
N ASP A 480 -36.76 -38.53 -27.66
CA ASP A 480 -36.13 -39.80 -28.05
C ASP A 480 -36.62 -40.95 -27.14
N HIS A 481 -36.67 -40.72 -25.83
CA HIS A 481 -37.17 -41.71 -24.87
C HIS A 481 -38.67 -41.98 -25.05
N TRP A 482 -39.47 -40.92 -25.18
CA TRP A 482 -40.91 -41.01 -25.47
C TRP A 482 -41.22 -41.83 -26.74
N ALA A 483 -40.47 -41.59 -27.82
CA ALA A 483 -40.61 -42.34 -29.06
C ALA A 483 -40.29 -43.83 -28.84
N LYS A 484 -39.21 -44.13 -28.11
CA LYS A 484 -38.82 -45.50 -27.80
C LYS A 484 -39.90 -46.24 -27.01
N ASP A 485 -40.47 -45.60 -25.99
CA ASP A 485 -41.53 -46.18 -25.15
C ASP A 485 -42.76 -46.57 -25.98
N TRP A 486 -43.16 -45.74 -26.95
CA TRP A 486 -44.30 -46.04 -27.81
C TRP A 486 -44.05 -47.15 -28.82
N VAL A 487 -42.81 -47.29 -29.29
CA VAL A 487 -42.40 -48.46 -30.10
C VAL A 487 -42.48 -49.73 -29.26
N GLU A 488 -42.02 -49.71 -28.01
CA GLU A 488 -42.11 -50.85 -27.08
C GLU A 488 -43.56 -51.22 -26.74
N LYS A 489 -44.48 -50.24 -26.72
CA LYS A 489 -45.94 -50.45 -26.57
C LYS A 489 -46.64 -50.98 -27.83
N GLY A 490 -45.90 -51.27 -28.91
CA GLY A 490 -46.43 -51.93 -30.12
C GLY A 490 -46.85 -50.99 -31.25
N VAL A 491 -46.57 -49.69 -31.16
CA VAL A 491 -46.80 -48.75 -32.27
C VAL A 491 -45.72 -48.92 -33.34
N LYS A 492 -46.11 -48.95 -34.62
CA LYS A 492 -45.16 -49.17 -35.74
C LYS A 492 -44.05 -48.10 -35.75
N PRO A 493 -42.76 -48.48 -35.83
CA PRO A 493 -41.63 -47.55 -35.78
C PRO A 493 -41.69 -46.40 -36.79
N VAL A 494 -42.16 -46.67 -38.01
CA VAL A 494 -42.29 -45.65 -39.08
C VAL A 494 -43.30 -44.54 -38.72
N VAL A 495 -44.33 -44.88 -37.95
CA VAL A 495 -45.36 -43.92 -37.51
C VAL A 495 -44.81 -43.08 -36.36
N VAL A 496 -44.10 -43.71 -35.41
CA VAL A 496 -43.47 -43.03 -34.28
C VAL A 496 -42.37 -42.08 -34.74
N GLU A 497 -41.53 -42.48 -35.70
CA GLU A 497 -40.48 -41.60 -36.25
C GLU A 497 -41.03 -40.37 -36.98
N LYS A 498 -42.17 -40.51 -37.68
CA LYS A 498 -42.85 -39.34 -38.27
C LYS A 498 -43.44 -38.40 -37.22
N ALA A 499 -44.04 -38.95 -36.17
CA ALA A 499 -44.58 -38.14 -35.07
C ALA A 499 -43.45 -37.45 -34.29
N LYS A 500 -42.34 -38.16 -34.03
CA LYS A 500 -41.13 -37.63 -33.40
C LYS A 500 -40.58 -36.41 -34.13
N ALA A 501 -40.51 -36.44 -35.46
CA ALA A 501 -40.11 -35.27 -36.24
C ALA A 501 -41.03 -34.06 -36.02
N ILE A 502 -42.34 -34.30 -35.93
CA ILE A 502 -43.35 -33.25 -35.70
C ILE A 502 -43.29 -32.72 -34.27
N VAL A 503 -43.06 -33.58 -33.27
CA VAL A 503 -42.96 -33.22 -31.84
C VAL A 503 -41.64 -32.50 -31.54
N LEU A 504 -40.56 -32.78 -32.28
CA LEU A 504 -39.31 -32.02 -32.21
C LEU A 504 -39.48 -30.57 -32.69
N GLU A 505 -40.36 -30.33 -33.65
CA GLU A 505 -40.71 -28.97 -34.12
C GLU A 505 -41.73 -28.27 -33.23
N ASP A 506 -42.64 -29.05 -32.60
CA ASP A 506 -43.74 -28.53 -31.79
C ASP A 506 -44.05 -29.49 -30.61
N PRO A 507 -43.40 -29.30 -29.44
CA PRO A 507 -43.53 -30.22 -28.30
C PRO A 507 -44.95 -30.33 -27.73
N GLU A 508 -45.82 -29.33 -27.92
CA GLU A 508 -47.21 -29.40 -27.45
C GLU A 508 -48.00 -30.51 -28.16
N LYS A 509 -47.59 -30.89 -29.38
CA LYS A 509 -48.21 -32.00 -30.12
C LYS A 509 -47.94 -33.37 -29.51
N LYS A 510 -47.01 -33.48 -28.55
CA LYS A 510 -46.73 -34.73 -27.84
C LYS A 510 -48.01 -35.36 -27.26
N LYS A 511 -48.86 -34.55 -26.60
CA LYS A 511 -50.13 -35.00 -26.01
C LYS A 511 -51.12 -35.52 -27.06
N VAL A 512 -51.18 -34.85 -28.22
CA VAL A 512 -52.06 -35.25 -29.32
C VAL A 512 -51.61 -36.61 -29.87
N PHE A 513 -50.30 -36.83 -30.00
CA PHE A 513 -49.78 -38.12 -30.43
C PHE A 513 -49.92 -39.21 -29.37
N ASP A 514 -49.84 -38.87 -28.08
CA ASP A 514 -50.12 -39.82 -26.99
C ASP A 514 -51.53 -40.42 -27.13
N GLU A 515 -52.55 -39.57 -27.34
CA GLU A 515 -53.95 -40.02 -27.55
C GLU A 515 -54.11 -40.88 -28.81
N ILE A 516 -53.44 -40.51 -29.91
CA ILE A 516 -53.46 -41.27 -31.17
C ILE A 516 -52.78 -42.63 -31.00
N PHE A 517 -51.64 -42.67 -30.30
CA PHE A 517 -50.86 -43.88 -30.09
C PHE A 517 -51.53 -44.83 -29.12
N GLU A 518 -52.22 -44.33 -28.10
CA GLU A 518 -53.07 -45.13 -27.21
C GLU A 518 -54.12 -45.93 -27.98
N ALA A 519 -54.75 -45.32 -29.00
CA ALA A 519 -55.73 -45.99 -29.85
C ALA A 519 -55.12 -46.98 -30.86
N MET A 520 -53.82 -46.89 -31.15
CA MET A 520 -53.10 -47.72 -32.12
C MET A 520 -52.23 -48.82 -31.49
N ALA A 521 -51.94 -48.72 -30.20
CA ALA A 521 -51.10 -49.66 -29.46
C ALA A 521 -51.80 -51.02 -29.25
N GLU A 522 -51.01 -52.07 -29.00
CA GLU A 522 -51.54 -53.42 -28.83
C GLU A 522 -52.30 -53.56 -27.48
N PRO A 523 -53.58 -53.96 -27.47
CA PRO A 523 -54.39 -54.02 -26.24
C PRO A 523 -53.84 -54.96 -25.15
N SER A 524 -53.09 -55.99 -25.55
CA SER A 524 -52.42 -56.94 -24.64
C SER A 524 -51.22 -56.34 -23.91
N LEU A 525 -50.50 -55.42 -24.55
CA LEU A 525 -49.30 -54.77 -24.00
C LEU A 525 -49.66 -53.57 -23.10
N LEU A 526 -50.75 -52.86 -23.41
CA LEU A 526 -51.28 -51.77 -22.58
C LEU A 526 -51.73 -52.21 -21.18
N LYS A 527 -52.16 -53.47 -21.02
CA LYS A 527 -52.64 -54.03 -19.73
C LYS A 527 -51.52 -54.48 -18.77
N GLN A 528 -50.27 -54.58 -19.21
CA GLN A 528 -49.16 -55.06 -18.37
C GLN A 528 -48.52 -53.96 -17.49
N LEU A 529 -48.92 -52.70 -17.65
CA LEU A 529 -48.29 -51.53 -17.01
C LEU A 529 -49.28 -50.67 -16.19
N GLY A 530 -50.45 -51.24 -15.83
CA GLY A 530 -51.42 -50.59 -14.94
C GLY A 530 -50.89 -50.37 -13.53
#